data_AF-A0AAU1Z7D9-F1
#
_entry.id   AF-A0AAU1Z7D9-F1
#
_cell.length_a   1.000
_cell.length_b   1.000
_cell.length_c   1.000
_cell.angle_alpha   90.00
_cell.angle_beta   90.00
_cell.angle_gamma   90.00
#
_symmetry.space_group_name_H-M   'P 1'
#
loop_
_entity.id
_entity.type
_entity.pdbx_description
1 polymer ?
#
loop_
_entity_poly.entity_id
_entity_poly.type
_entity_poly.pdbx_seq_one_letter_code
_entity_poly.pdbx_strand_id
1 'polypeptide(L)'
;MLDDREWLLDCHCASPVVELLRGQGWDVISDPHANVHCSSPDQRVYVGFLPETDEAARGELWHIQVKEVDGKVAWRQAFGSNVPAQAVAGFLAALIAFPHRSWPCS
;
A
#
# COMPACT_ATOMS: atom_id res chain seq x y z
N MET A 1 -4.89 35.32 -0.25
CA MET A 1 -4.28 34.59 0.89
C MET A 1 -4.33 33.14 0.48
N LEU A 2 -3.18 32.52 0.22
CA LEU A 2 -3.14 31.07 0.06
C LEU A 2 -3.47 30.54 1.46
N ASP A 3 -4.65 29.92 1.62
CA ASP A 3 -4.95 29.19 2.86
C ASP A 3 -3.72 28.34 3.20
N ASP A 4 -3.27 28.39 4.45
CA ASP A 4 -2.19 27.54 4.95
C ASP A 4 -2.65 26.10 4.78
N ARG A 5 -2.34 25.52 3.62
CA ARG A 5 -2.60 24.12 3.34
C ARG A 5 -1.73 23.35 4.31
N GLU A 6 -2.36 22.80 5.34
CA GLU A 6 -1.73 21.85 6.22
C GLU A 6 -1.35 20.62 5.38
N TRP A 7 -0.05 20.36 5.31
CA TRP A 7 0.49 19.17 4.70
C TRP A 7 0.43 18.03 5.71
N LEU A 8 0.24 16.81 5.22
CA LEU A 8 0.21 15.61 6.06
C LEU A 8 1.60 15.38 6.64
N LEU A 9 1.78 15.79 7.89
CA LEU A 9 2.94 15.47 8.71
C LEU A 9 2.62 14.17 9.44
N ASP A 10 3.51 13.20 9.28
CA ASP A 10 3.33 11.76 9.51
C ASP A 10 2.57 11.33 10.78
N CYS A 11 1.87 10.19 10.70
CA CYS A 11 1.23 9.52 11.85
C CYS A 11 1.89 8.19 12.22
N HIS A 12 2.89 7.73 11.45
CA HIS A 12 3.64 6.47 11.59
C HIS A 12 2.79 5.20 11.77
N CYS A 13 1.49 5.24 11.47
CA CYS A 13 0.57 4.13 11.66
C CYS A 13 0.00 3.62 10.33
N ALA A 14 -0.30 2.33 10.26
CA ALA A 14 -0.85 1.72 9.06
C ALA A 14 -2.36 1.99 8.87
N SER A 15 -3.02 2.63 9.84
CA SER A 15 -4.48 2.72 9.92
C SER A 15 -5.15 3.25 8.65
N PRO A 16 -4.69 4.34 8.00
CA PRO A 16 -5.33 4.85 6.79
C PRO A 16 -5.37 3.82 5.65
N VAL A 17 -4.29 3.03 5.50
CA VAL A 17 -4.22 1.95 4.50
C VAL A 17 -5.11 0.77 4.92
N VAL A 18 -5.02 0.36 6.18
CA VAL A 18 -5.80 -0.77 6.71
C VAL A 18 -7.30 -0.52 6.60
N GLU A 19 -7.77 0.66 6.96
CA GLU A 19 -9.18 1.05 6.87
C GLU A 19 -9.67 1.06 5.42
N LEU A 20 -8.88 1.64 4.52
CA LEU A 20 -9.18 1.63 3.08
C LEU A 20 -9.33 0.20 2.55
N LEU A 21 -8.32 -0.65 2.76
CA LEU A 21 -8.28 -2.00 2.19
C LEU A 21 -9.35 -2.91 2.78
N ARG A 22 -9.58 -2.83 4.10
CA ARG A 22 -10.68 -3.54 4.75
C ARG A 22 -12.03 -3.12 4.19
N GLY A 23 -12.23 -1.82 3.94
CA GLY A 23 -13.44 -1.30 3.29
C GLY A 23 -13.65 -1.80 1.85
N GLN A 24 -12.57 -2.22 1.17
CA GLN A 24 -12.61 -2.84 -0.16
C GLN A 24 -12.70 -4.37 -0.11
N GLY A 25 -12.90 -4.96 1.08
CA GLY A 25 -13.04 -6.41 1.27
C GLY A 25 -11.73 -7.19 1.21
N TRP A 26 -10.59 -6.53 1.38
CA TRP A 26 -9.29 -7.21 1.42
C TRP A 26 -9.11 -7.98 2.73
N ASP A 27 -8.37 -9.08 2.65
CA ASP A 27 -7.88 -9.77 3.83
C ASP A 27 -6.81 -8.91 4.49
N VAL A 28 -6.92 -8.68 5.80
CA VAL A 28 -5.95 -7.91 6.59
C VAL A 28 -5.56 -8.72 7.82
N ILE A 29 -4.29 -9.10 7.89
CA ILE A 29 -3.71 -9.91 8.96
C ILE A 29 -2.57 -9.12 9.60
N SER A 30 -2.61 -8.95 10.91
CA SER A 30 -1.49 -8.42 11.68
C SER A 30 -0.78 -9.56 12.40
N ASP A 31 0.54 -9.52 12.43
CA ASP A 31 1.35 -10.47 13.21
C ASP A 31 1.67 -9.91 14.61
N PRO A 32 2.24 -10.73 15.52
CA PRO A 32 2.64 -10.28 16.85
C PRO A 32 3.74 -9.20 16.87
N HIS A 33 4.38 -8.95 15.73
CA HIS A 33 5.45 -7.97 15.53
C HIS A 33 4.91 -6.66 14.94
N ALA A 34 3.60 -6.43 14.97
CA ALA A 34 2.97 -5.23 14.39
C ALA A 34 3.19 -5.06 12.87
N ASN A 35 3.66 -6.11 12.18
CA ASN A 35 3.57 -6.13 10.73
C ASN A 35 2.12 -6.33 10.32
N VAL A 36 1.73 -5.70 9.22
CA VAL A 36 0.40 -5.84 8.64
C VAL A 36 0.51 -6.31 7.21
N HIS A 37 -0.19 -7.38 6.90
CA HIS A 37 -0.25 -8.02 5.60
C HIS A 37 -1.67 -7.89 5.07
N CYS A 38 -1.81 -7.28 3.89
CA CYS A 38 -3.07 -7.14 3.21
C CYS A 38 -3.02 -7.85 1.86
N SER A 39 -4.06 -8.62 1.54
CA SER A 39 -4.19 -9.32 0.26
C SER A 39 -5.51 -8.98 -0.40
N SER A 40 -5.48 -8.68 -1.70
CA SER A 40 -6.70 -8.43 -2.47
C SER A 40 -7.57 -9.69 -2.55
N PRO A 41 -8.91 -9.55 -2.74
CA PRO A 41 -9.81 -10.70 -2.82
C PRO A 41 -9.43 -11.71 -3.92
N ASP A 42 -8.85 -11.24 -5.01
CA ASP A 42 -8.37 -12.07 -6.13
C ASP A 42 -6.93 -12.58 -5.95
N GLN A 43 -6.30 -12.28 -4.80
CA GLN A 43 -4.93 -12.66 -4.42
C GLN A 43 -3.83 -12.15 -5.38
N ARG A 44 -4.14 -11.15 -6.20
CA ARG A 44 -3.21 -10.57 -7.17
C ARG A 44 -2.41 -9.40 -6.62
N VAL A 45 -2.89 -8.73 -5.59
CA VAL A 45 -2.20 -7.61 -4.95
C VAL A 45 -1.92 -7.93 -3.49
N TYR A 46 -0.67 -7.71 -3.10
CA TYR A 46 -0.21 -7.80 -1.71
C TYR A 46 0.31 -6.43 -1.27
N VAL A 47 -0.06 -6.02 -0.06
CA VAL A 47 0.43 -4.81 0.60
C VAL A 47 0.93 -5.17 1.99
N GLY A 48 2.21 -4.94 2.26
CA GLY A 48 2.85 -5.11 3.55
C GLY A 48 3.19 -3.76 4.18
N PHE A 49 2.87 -3.60 5.46
CA PHE A 49 3.47 -2.62 6.36
C PHE A 49 4.37 -3.39 7.32
N LEU A 50 5.69 -3.26 7.19
CA LEU A 50 6.66 -4.19 7.77
C LEU A 50 7.70 -3.49 8.67
N PRO A 51 7.30 -2.79 9.75
CA PRO A 51 8.22 -1.98 10.58
C PRO A 51 9.35 -2.78 11.23
N GLU A 52 9.19 -4.08 11.43
CA GLU A 52 10.14 -4.92 12.16
C GLU A 52 11.12 -5.68 11.26
N THR A 53 11.17 -5.38 9.95
CA THR A 53 12.10 -6.07 9.04
C THR A 53 13.40 -5.28 8.82
N ASP A 54 14.46 -5.97 8.40
CA ASP A 54 15.74 -5.35 8.04
C ASP A 54 15.58 -4.32 6.90
N GLU A 55 14.61 -4.53 6.02
CA GLU A 55 14.25 -3.59 4.96
C GLU A 55 13.66 -2.29 5.53
N ALA A 56 12.82 -2.35 6.56
CA ALA A 56 12.33 -1.15 7.22
C ALA A 56 13.45 -0.34 7.88
N ALA A 57 14.45 -1.01 8.46
CA ALA A 57 15.67 -0.34 8.96
C ALA A 57 16.47 0.35 7.85
N ARG A 58 16.31 -0.09 6.60
CA ARG A 58 16.90 0.54 5.39
C ARG A 58 15.97 1.56 4.72
N GLY A 59 14.81 1.83 5.33
CA GLY A 59 13.85 2.81 4.84
C GLY A 59 12.84 2.26 3.85
N GLU A 60 12.56 0.96 3.84
CA GLU A 60 11.48 0.33 3.04
C GLU A 60 10.40 -0.23 3.98
N LEU A 61 9.53 0.64 4.47
CA LEU A 61 8.49 0.28 5.44
C LEU A 61 7.28 -0.38 4.76
N TRP A 62 6.89 0.14 3.60
CA TRP A 62 5.75 -0.33 2.83
C TRP A 62 6.21 -1.14 1.64
N HIS A 63 5.53 -2.27 1.38
CA HIS A 63 5.83 -3.16 0.27
C HIS A 63 4.57 -3.50 -0.49
N ILE A 64 4.48 -3.10 -1.76
CA ILE A 64 3.34 -3.38 -2.62
C ILE A 64 3.81 -4.29 -3.76
N GLN A 65 3.10 -5.39 -3.98
CA GLN A 65 3.39 -6.33 -5.04
C GLN A 65 2.12 -6.64 -5.82
N VAL A 66 2.22 -6.56 -7.16
CA VAL A 66 1.14 -6.95 -8.06
C VAL A 66 1.57 -8.14 -8.91
N LYS A 67 0.69 -9.12 -9.03
CA LYS A 67 0.90 -10.36 -9.76
C LYS A 67 0.03 -10.45 -11.03
N GLU A 68 0.58 -11.09 -12.04
CA GLU A 68 -0.17 -11.59 -13.19
C GLU A 68 -1.09 -12.75 -12.78
N VAL A 69 -1.97 -13.18 -13.68
CA VAL A 69 -2.94 -14.27 -13.43
C VAL A 69 -2.23 -15.60 -13.16
N ASP A 70 -1.03 -15.79 -13.73
CA ASP A 70 -0.19 -16.97 -13.49
C ASP A 70 0.60 -16.91 -12.17
N GLY A 71 0.42 -15.84 -11.38
CA GLY A 71 1.09 -15.62 -10.10
C GLY A 71 2.48 -14.98 -10.20
N LYS A 72 3.01 -14.76 -11.41
CA LYS A 72 4.29 -14.05 -11.60
C LYS A 72 4.16 -12.60 -11.14
N VAL A 73 5.20 -12.08 -10.48
CA VAL A 73 5.25 -10.68 -10.09
C VAL A 73 5.37 -9.81 -11.34
N ALA A 74 4.34 -9.01 -11.60
CA ALA A 74 4.34 -8.00 -12.66
C ALA A 74 5.23 -6.82 -12.27
N TRP A 75 5.04 -6.32 -11.04
CA TRP A 75 5.83 -5.22 -10.48
C TRP A 75 5.78 -5.17 -8.96
N ARG A 76 6.72 -4.42 -8.38
CA ARG A 76 6.80 -4.08 -6.96
C ARG A 76 7.06 -2.60 -6.77
N GLN A 77 6.55 -2.05 -5.68
CA GLN A 77 6.83 -0.69 -5.22
C GLN A 77 7.00 -0.70 -3.71
N ALA A 78 8.07 -0.06 -3.22
CA ALA A 78 8.25 0.17 -1.79
C ALA A 78 8.11 1.64 -1.44
N PHE A 79 7.58 1.98 -0.26
CA PHE A 79 7.61 3.33 0.28
C PHE A 79 8.32 3.34 1.63
N GLY A 80 9.11 4.37 1.87
CA GLY A 80 9.83 4.49 3.12
C GLY A 80 9.00 5.01 4.28
N SER A 81 9.60 4.98 5.47
CA SER A 81 8.95 5.40 6.71
C SER A 81 8.57 6.88 6.74
N ASN A 82 9.24 7.72 5.95
CA ASN A 82 8.92 9.15 5.84
C ASN A 82 7.73 9.44 4.92
N VAL A 83 7.15 8.42 4.26
CA VAL A 83 5.97 8.59 3.41
C VAL A 83 4.72 8.40 4.28
N PRO A 84 3.86 9.43 4.41
CA PRO A 84 2.64 9.30 5.20
C PRO A 84 1.74 8.17 4.68
N ALA A 85 1.14 7.41 5.60
CA ALA A 85 0.26 6.29 5.24
C ALA A 85 -0.90 6.72 4.32
N GLN A 86 -1.38 7.95 4.44
CA GLN A 86 -2.40 8.54 3.57
C GLN A 86 -1.94 8.64 2.11
N ALA A 87 -0.66 8.92 1.86
CA ALA A 87 -0.13 8.97 0.49
C ALA A 87 -0.11 7.56 -0.12
N VAL A 88 0.28 6.56 0.67
CA VAL A 88 0.21 5.13 0.28
C VAL A 88 -1.24 4.70 0.04
N ALA A 89 -2.17 5.12 0.90
CA ALA A 89 -3.60 4.87 0.74
C ALA A 89 -4.14 5.52 -0.54
N GLY A 90 -3.73 6.75 -0.86
CA GLY A 90 -4.09 7.43 -2.11
C GLY A 90 -3.59 6.70 -3.35
N PHE A 91 -2.34 6.20 -3.32
CA PHE A 91 -1.79 5.35 -4.37
C PHE A 91 -2.62 4.07 -4.56
N LEU A 92 -2.94 3.37 -3.47
CA LEU A 92 -3.74 2.14 -3.49
C LEU A 92 -5.18 2.40 -3.96
N ALA A 93 -5.80 3.49 -3.52
CA ALA A 93 -7.13 3.89 -3.96
C ALA A 93 -7.16 4.11 -5.49
N ALA A 94 -6.14 4.76 -6.04
CA ALA A 94 -6.02 4.92 -7.48
C ALA A 94 -5.84 3.55 -8.17
N LEU A 95 -4.96 2.69 -7.65
CA LEU A 95 -4.74 1.35 -8.21
C LEU A 95 -6.03 0.51 -8.24
N ILE A 96 -6.81 0.56 -7.16
CA ILE A 96 -8.10 -0.15 -7.02
C ILE A 96 -9.16 0.43 -7.95
N ALA A 97 -9.17 1.75 -8.16
CA ALA A 97 -10.14 2.43 -9.03
C ALA A 97 -9.88 2.21 -10.53
N PHE A 98 -8.65 1.85 -10.93
CA PHE A 98 -8.27 1.63 -12.33
C PHE A 98 -7.78 0.19 -12.61
N PRO A 99 -8.58 -0.86 -12.32
CA PRO A 99 -8.08 -2.23 -12.37
C PRO A 99 -7.72 -2.70 -13.79
N HIS A 100 -8.30 -2.14 -14.85
CA HIS A 100 -7.86 -2.33 -16.23
C HIS A 100 -8.37 -1.18 -17.12
N ARG A 101 -7.50 -0.28 -17.57
CA ARG A 101 -7.59 0.20 -18.95
C ARG A 101 -6.38 -0.37 -19.66
N SER A 102 -6.58 -1.49 -20.35
CA SER A 102 -5.72 -1.83 -21.47
C SER A 102 -5.94 -0.75 -22.53
N TRP A 103 -5.33 0.41 -22.34
CA TRP A 103 -5.07 1.27 -23.47
C TRP A 103 -3.86 0.65 -24.15
N PRO A 104 -4.00 0.06 -25.35
CA PRO A 104 -2.82 -0.14 -26.15
C PRO A 104 -2.24 1.26 -26.36
N CYS A 105 -1.02 1.50 -25.90
CA CYS A 105 -0.23 2.59 -26.44
C CYS A 105 -0.07 2.29 -27.94
N SER A 106 -0.91 2.90 -28.76
CA SER A 106 -0.76 3.02 -30.22
C SER A 106 -0.05 4.33 -30.53
#